data_AF-A0AAU6LAW4-F1
#
_entry.id   AF-A0AAU6LAW4-F1
#
_cell.length_a   1.000
_cell.length_b   1.000
_cell.length_c   1.000
_cell.angle_alpha   90.00
_cell.angle_beta   90.00
_cell.angle_gamma   90.00
#
_symmetry.space_group_name_H-M   'P 1'
#
loop_
_entity.id
_entity.type
_entity.pdbx_description
1 polymer ?
#
loop_
_entity_poly.entity_id
_entity_poly.type
_entity_poly.pdbx_seq_one_letter_code
_entity_poly.pdbx_strand_id
1 'polypeptide(L)' 'MRYLTTAEVAERYRTAESTVRYWRHIRKGPRGIKVGKRVLYPEAELLRYERALIDGQDEWGLAA' A
#
# COMPACT_ATOMS: atom_id res chain seq x y z
N MET A 1 -11.85 -10.36 8.13
CA MET A 1 -10.75 -9.84 7.29
C MET A 1 -11.23 -8.59 6.59
N ARG A 2 -10.60 -7.44 6.84
CA ARG A 2 -10.96 -6.16 6.20
C ARG A 2 -10.09 -5.94 4.97
N TYR A 3 -10.71 -5.44 3.91
CA TYR A 3 -10.04 -5.04 2.68
C TYR A 3 -10.28 -3.55 2.45
N LEU A 4 -9.25 -2.86 1.99
CA LEU A 4 -9.30 -1.46 1.60
C LEU A 4 -9.22 -1.35 0.09
N THR A 5 -9.99 -0.44 -0.49
CA THR A 5 -9.90 -0.03 -1.88
C THR A 5 -8.67 0.86 -2.11
N THR A 6 -8.37 1.14 -3.37
CA THR A 6 -7.30 2.11 -3.71
C THR A 6 -7.57 3.50 -3.11
N ALA A 7 -8.83 3.93 -3.06
CA ALA A 7 -9.24 5.20 -2.46
C ALA A 7 -8.99 5.22 -0.95
N GLU A 8 -9.39 4.17 -0.23
CA GLU A 8 -9.17 4.09 1.22
C GLU A 8 -7.69 3.98 1.59
N VAL A 9 -6.88 3.31 0.76
CA VAL A 9 -5.41 3.30 0.93
C VAL A 9 -4.82 4.69 0.69
N ALA A 10 -5.29 5.39 -0.35
CA ALA A 10 -4.84 6.74 -0.66
C ALA A 10 -5.13 7.70 0.52
N GLU A 11 -6.35 7.61 1.08
CA GLU A 11 -6.74 8.36 2.28
C GLU A 11 -5.84 8.00 3.48
N ARG A 12 -5.64 6.71 3.76
CA ARG A 12 -4.81 6.23 4.88
C ARG A 12 -3.39 6.81 4.85
N TYR A 13 -2.76 6.84 3.68
CA TYR A 13 -1.40 7.37 3.52
C TYR A 13 -1.37 8.85 3.13
N ARG A 14 -2.52 9.54 3.13
CA ARG A 14 -2.66 10.96 2.75
C ARG A 14 -2.00 11.28 1.41
N THR A 15 -2.26 10.47 0.40
CA THR A 15 -1.75 10.64 -0.96
C THR A 15 -2.85 10.52 -1.99
N ALA A 16 -2.56 10.81 -3.26
CA ALA A 16 -3.50 10.62 -4.34
C ALA A 16 -3.64 9.13 -4.71
N GLU A 17 -4.82 8.71 -5.18
CA GLU A 17 -5.01 7.35 -5.70
C GLU A 17 -4.06 7.01 -6.86
N SER A 18 -3.65 8.01 -7.65
CA SER A 18 -2.65 7.86 -8.70
C SER A 18 -1.30 7.42 -8.14
N THR A 19 -0.90 7.91 -6.96
CA THR A 19 0.30 7.48 -6.24
C THR A 19 0.20 6.01 -5.82
N VAL A 20 -0.95 5.59 -5.28
CA VAL A 20 -1.17 4.17 -4.93
C VAL A 20 -1.16 3.29 -6.18
N ARG A 21 -1.67 3.77 -7.31
CA ARG A 21 -1.54 3.09 -8.61
C ARG A 21 -0.09 3.03 -9.09
N TYR A 22 0.66 4.11 -8.93
CA TYR A 22 2.06 4.20 -9.29
C TYR A 22 2.91 3.22 -8.48
N TRP A 23 2.71 3.13 -7.16
CA TRP A 23 3.36 2.13 -6.29
C TRP A 23 3.23 0.72 -6.84
N ARG A 24 2.00 0.29 -7.16
CA ARG A 24 1.80 -1.02 -7.79
C ARG A 24 2.51 -1.17 -9.14
N HIS A 25 2.52 -0.12 -9.96
CA HIS A 25 3.15 -0.14 -11.27
C HIS A 25 4.65 -0.38 -11.16
N ILE A 26 5.30 0.29 -10.21
CA ILE A 26 6.74 0.10 -9.93
C ILE A 26 7.01 -1.12 -9.02
N ARG A 27 5.99 -1.92 -8.69
CA ARG A 27 6.04 -3.09 -7.80
C ARG A 27 6.60 -2.78 -6.41
N LYS A 28 6.34 -1.57 -5.92
CA LYS A 28 6.67 -1.15 -4.56
C LYS A 28 5.41 -0.89 -3.74
N GLY A 29 5.50 -0.96 -2.41
CA GLY A 29 4.37 -0.71 -1.52
C GLY A 29 3.59 -1.96 -1.11
N PRO A 30 2.44 -1.80 -0.42
CA PRO A 30 1.66 -2.92 0.07
C PRO A 30 1.04 -3.72 -1.08
N ARG A 31 0.99 -5.05 -0.93
CA ARG A 31 0.46 -5.94 -1.98
C ARG A 31 -1.06 -5.84 -2.06
N GLY A 32 -1.58 -5.70 -3.27
CA GLY A 32 -3.01 -5.74 -3.54
C GLY A 32 -3.42 -7.04 -4.20
N ILE A 33 -4.68 -7.45 -4.01
CA ILE A 33 -5.34 -8.50 -4.79
C ILE A 33 -6.28 -7.86 -5.81
N LYS A 34 -6.25 -8.35 -7.05
CA LYS A 34 -7.15 -7.89 -8.10
C LYS A 34 -8.45 -8.68 -8.05
N VAL A 35 -9.58 -8.00 -7.87
CA VAL A 35 -10.92 -8.57 -7.85
C VAL A 35 -11.78 -7.84 -8.87
N GLY A 36 -12.03 -8.50 -10.01
CA GLY A 36 -12.68 -7.88 -11.17
C GLY A 36 -11.92 -6.64 -11.67
N LYS A 37 -12.59 -5.49 -11.69
CA LYS A 37 -12.01 -4.20 -12.10
C LYS A 37 -11.31 -3.45 -10.95
N ARG A 38 -11.39 -3.94 -9.72
CA ARG A 38 -10.85 -3.26 -8.53
C ARG A 38 -9.60 -3.97 -8.01
N VAL A 39 -8.75 -3.19 -7.34
CA VAL A 39 -7.66 -3.73 -6.52
C VAL A 39 -8.00 -3.45 -5.06
N LEU A 40 -7.94 -4.50 -4.25
CA LEU A 40 -8.20 -4.48 -2.82
C LEU A 40 -6.91 -4.79 -2.06
N TYR A 41 -6.71 -4.15 -0.92
CA TYR A 41 -5.55 -4.30 -0.06
C TYR A 41 -6.01 -4.90 1.26
N PRO A 42 -5.56 -6.11 1.63
CA PRO A 42 -5.83 -6.66 2.95
C PRO A 42 -5.30 -5.72 4.03
N GLU A 43 -6.07 -5.46 5.08
CA GLU A 43 -5.61 -4.59 6.17
C GLU A 43 -4.34 -5.14 6.85
N ALA A 44 -4.24 -6.47 7.00
CA ALA A 44 -3.05 -7.13 7.55
C ALA A 44 -1.78 -6.89 6.70
N GLU A 45 -1.94 -6.77 5.38
CA GLU A 45 -0.84 -6.45 4.47
C GLU A 45 -0.35 -5.01 4.68
N LEU A 46 -1.29 -4.06 4.83
CA LEU A 46 -0.96 -2.66 5.08
C LEU A 46 -0.19 -2.52 6.40
N LEU A 47 -0.64 -3.19 7.45
CA LEU A 47 0.05 -3.21 8.75
C LEU A 47 1.45 -3.82 8.65
N ARG A 48 1.62 -4.92 7.91
CA ARG A 48 2.94 -5.51 7.70
C ARG A 48 3.87 -4.56 6.95
N TYR A 49 3.34 -3.86 5.93
CA TYR A 49 4.12 -2.88 5.17
C TYR A 49 4.52 -1.68 6.04
N GLU A 50 3.61 -1.13 6.84
CA GLU A 50 3.91 -0.07 7.80
C GLU A 50 5.00 -0.49 8.80
N ARG A 51 4.94 -1.74 9.29
CA ARG A 51 5.99 -2.29 10.14
C ARG A 51 7.34 -2.35 9.43
N ALA A 52 7.38 -2.83 8.19
CA ALA A 52 8.61 -2.88 7.40
C ALA A 52 9.21 -1.49 7.14
N LEU A 53 8.36 -0.46 6.97
CA LEU A 53 8.80 0.94 6.86
C LEU A 53 9.41 1.45 8.17
N ILE A 54 8.79 1.16 9.31
CA ILE A 54 9.30 1.54 10.64
C ILE A 54 10.64 0.86 10.93
N ASP A 55 10.76 -0.42 10.58
CA ASP A 55 11.94 -1.23 10.85
C ASP A 55 13.10 -0.94 9.86
N GLY A 56 12.89 -0.04 8.88
CA GLY A 56 13.89 0.30 7.86
C GLY A 56 14.23 -0.86 6.91
N GLN A 57 13.38 -1.89 6.86
CA GLN A 57 13.61 -3.11 6.06
C GLN A 57 13.14 -2.96 4.62
N ASP A 58 12.31 -1.96 4.32
CA ASP A 58 11.83 -1.67 2.98
C ASP A 58 12.66 -0.55 2.34
N GLU A 59 13.08 -0.76 1.08
CA GLU A 59 13.87 0.14 0.24
C GLU A 59 13.02 1.32 -0.28
N TRP A 60 12.20 1.88 0.61
CA TRP A 60 11.68 3.23 0.52
C TRP A 60 12.52 4.07 1.45
N GLY A 61 13.68 4.50 0.96
CA GLY A 61 14.60 5.39 1.66
C GLY A 61 13.91 6.69 2.08
N LEU A 62 13.32 6.67 3.26
CA LEU A 62 13.54 7.68 4.26
C LEU A 62 14.14 6.95 5.46
N ALA A 63 15.38 6.49 5.26
CA ALA A 63 16.30 6.34 6.36
C ALA A 63 16.37 7.72 7.04
N ALA A 64 15.81 7.82 8.24
CA ALA A 64 16.24 8.83 9.20
C ALA A 64 17.46 8.27 9.93
#